data_AF-A0A352IKH7-F1
#
_entry.id   AF-A0A352IKH7-F1
#
_cell.length_a   1.000
_cell.length_b   1.000
_cell.length_c   1.000
_cell.angle_alpha   90.00
_cell.angle_beta   90.00
_cell.angle_gamma   90.00
#
_symmetry.space_group_name_H-M   'P 1'
#
loop_
_entity.id
_entity.type
_entity.pdbx_description
1 polymer ?
#
loop_
_entity_poly.entity_id
_entity_poly.type
_entity_poly.pdbx_seq_one_letter_code
_entity_poly.pdbx_strand_id
1 'polypeptide(L)'
;MDDRDKKQIIQFAREGMQITKICDAFPQYDYWEVYWAVYGAGEKSSLGTKRMISNRLKKMVAVSPSEQAELIEEINELVWHLYTRYQESQKKLDEIRQIINQ
;
A
#
# COMPACT_ATOMS: atom_id res chain seq x y z
N MET A 1 10.95 3.73 -17.15
CA MET A 1 11.53 3.20 -15.89
C MET A 1 12.29 1.89 -16.13
N ASP A 2 13.54 1.82 -15.67
CA ASP A 2 14.37 0.60 -15.58
C ASP A 2 13.71 -0.45 -14.66
N ASP A 3 13.80 -1.75 -14.98
CA ASP A 3 13.28 -2.85 -14.16
C ASP A 3 13.85 -2.88 -12.73
N ARG A 4 15.11 -2.51 -12.53
CA ARG A 4 15.74 -2.43 -11.21
C ARG A 4 15.13 -1.31 -10.39
N ASP A 5 15.02 -0.12 -10.98
CA ASP A 5 14.38 1.03 -10.34
C ASP A 5 12.92 0.69 -10.01
N LYS A 6 12.20 0.07 -10.95
CA LYS A 6 10.81 -0.37 -10.73
C LYS A 6 10.67 -1.29 -9.54
N LYS A 7 11.55 -2.30 -9.42
CA LYS A 7 11.55 -3.22 -8.28
C LYS A 7 11.81 -2.48 -6.97
N GLN A 8 12.74 -1.52 -6.97
CA GLN A 8 13.11 -0.78 -5.77
C GLN A 8 12.01 0.22 -5.34
N ILE A 9 11.39 0.89 -6.30
CA ILE A 9 10.20 1.74 -6.10
C ILE A 9 9.05 0.95 -5.47
N ILE A 10 8.74 -0.22 -6.03
CA ILE A 10 7.71 -1.12 -5.49
C ILE A 10 8.07 -1.57 -4.07
N GLN A 11 9.34 -1.91 -3.83
CA GLN A 11 9.81 -2.32 -2.52
C GLN A 11 9.68 -1.20 -1.47
N PHE A 12 10.06 0.04 -1.80
CA PHE A 12 9.90 1.19 -0.91
C PHE A 12 8.44 1.46 -0.59
N ALA A 13 7.54 1.36 -1.59
CA ALA A 13 6.11 1.50 -1.34
C ALA A 13 5.57 0.37 -0.44
N ARG A 14 6.01 -0.87 -0.66
CA ARG A 14 5.69 -2.03 0.19
C ARG A 14 6.16 -1.85 1.63
N GLU A 15 7.29 -1.19 1.83
CA GLU A 15 7.85 -0.80 3.12
C GLU A 15 7.15 0.40 3.77
N GLY A 16 6.14 0.96 3.11
CA GLY A 16 5.32 2.06 3.63
C GLY A 16 5.85 3.45 3.31
N MET A 17 6.87 3.58 2.47
CA MET A 17 7.34 4.89 2.00
C MET A 17 6.27 5.58 1.17
N GLN A 18 6.05 6.87 1.43
CA GLN A 18 5.09 7.68 0.66
C GLN A 18 5.59 7.90 -0.77
N ILE A 19 4.69 7.91 -1.76
CA ILE A 19 5.04 8.14 -3.17
C ILE A 19 5.86 9.41 -3.35
N THR A 20 5.53 10.50 -2.65
CA THR A 20 6.31 11.75 -2.67
C THR A 20 7.76 11.55 -2.24
N LYS A 21 8.01 10.73 -1.22
CA LYS A 21 9.37 10.38 -0.76
C LYS A 21 10.09 9.42 -1.71
N ILE A 22 9.36 8.57 -2.40
CA ILE A 22 9.92 7.73 -3.46
C ILE A 22 10.33 8.61 -4.65
N CYS A 23 9.51 9.60 -5.04
CA CYS A 23 9.89 10.59 -6.07
C CYS A 23 11.17 11.35 -5.70
N ASP A 24 11.33 11.76 -4.45
CA ASP A 24 12.56 12.42 -3.96
C ASP A 24 13.81 11.53 -4.18
N ALA A 25 13.67 10.21 -4.05
CA ALA A 25 14.75 9.23 -4.21
C ALA A 25 15.02 8.84 -5.68
N PHE A 26 14.06 9.05 -6.57
CA PHE A 26 14.16 8.75 -8.00
C PHE A 26 13.78 9.98 -8.85
N PRO A 27 14.57 11.07 -8.79
CA PRO A 27 14.25 12.35 -9.43
C PRO A 27 14.21 12.28 -10.96
N GLN A 28 14.70 11.19 -11.56
CA GLN A 28 14.64 10.94 -13.01
C GLN A 28 13.24 10.54 -13.49
N TYR A 29 12.32 10.17 -12.60
CA TYR A 29 10.95 9.79 -12.94
C TYR A 29 9.96 10.84 -12.44
N ASP A 30 8.90 11.05 -13.21
CA ASP A 30 7.82 11.90 -12.76
C ASP A 30 6.91 11.19 -11.73
N TYR A 31 6.04 11.97 -11.09
CA TYR A 31 5.10 11.44 -10.09
C TYR A 31 4.20 10.34 -10.66
N TRP A 32 3.75 10.46 -11.91
CA TRP A 32 2.83 9.50 -12.52
C TRP A 32 3.52 8.18 -12.85
N GLU A 33 4.76 8.21 -13.32
CA GLU A 33 5.57 7.02 -13.54
C GLU A 33 5.75 6.22 -12.24
N VAL A 34 6.10 6.90 -11.14
CA VAL A 34 6.22 6.27 -9.82
C VAL A 34 4.86 5.77 -9.32
N TYR A 35 3.82 6.59 -9.45
CA TYR A 35 2.46 6.24 -9.05
C TYR A 35 1.97 4.98 -9.76
N TRP A 36 2.14 4.87 -11.08
CA TRP A 36 1.71 3.71 -11.86
C TRP A 36 2.54 2.46 -11.56
N ALA A 37 3.84 2.61 -11.28
CA ALA A 37 4.67 1.48 -10.85
C ALA A 37 4.18 0.90 -9.52
N VAL A 38 3.88 1.77 -8.54
CA VAL A 38 3.36 1.38 -7.23
C VAL A 38 1.95 0.80 -7.34
N TYR A 39 1.03 1.56 -7.94
CA TYR A 39 -0.37 1.17 -8.08
C TYR A 39 -0.54 -0.11 -8.92
N GLY A 40 0.19 -0.21 -10.04
CA GLY A 40 0.16 -1.38 -10.91
C GLY A 40 0.72 -2.65 -10.26
N ALA A 41 1.57 -2.52 -9.25
CA ALA A 41 2.02 -3.63 -8.41
C ALA A 41 1.02 -3.99 -7.29
N GLY A 42 -0.12 -3.31 -7.22
CA GLY A 42 -1.12 -3.48 -6.16
C GLY A 42 -0.74 -2.81 -4.83
N GLU A 43 0.42 -2.15 -4.78
CA GLU A 43 0.92 -1.49 -3.57
C GLU A 43 0.14 -0.22 -3.25
N LYS A 44 -0.19 -0.06 -1.97
CA LYS A 44 -0.95 1.08 -1.45
C LYS A 44 -0.38 1.46 -0.10
N SER A 45 -0.21 2.76 0.15
CA SER A 45 0.17 3.22 1.49
C SER A 45 -0.94 2.92 2.49
N SER A 46 -0.59 2.67 3.76
CA SER A 46 -1.57 2.41 4.82
C SER A 46 -2.60 3.54 4.96
N LEU A 47 -2.16 4.79 4.78
CA LEU A 47 -3.05 5.95 4.78
C LEU A 47 -4.01 5.95 3.58
N GLY A 48 -3.52 5.60 2.39
CA GLY A 48 -4.34 5.45 1.19
C GLY A 48 -5.40 4.38 1.37
N THR A 49 -5.00 3.19 1.85
CA THR A 49 -5.91 2.08 2.15
C THR A 49 -6.94 2.46 3.20
N LYS A 50 -6.54 3.16 4.29
CA LYS A 50 -7.47 3.67 5.31
C LYS A 50 -8.49 4.65 4.73
N ARG A 51 -8.08 5.56 3.84
CA ARG A 51 -9.00 6.49 3.14
C ARG A 51 -9.96 5.74 2.24
N MET A 52 -9.49 4.72 1.51
CA MET A 52 -10.31 3.86 0.66
C MET A 52 -11.39 3.13 1.46
N ILE A 53 -11.05 2.53 2.60
CA ILE A 53 -12.00 1.90 3.52
C ILE A 53 -13.03 2.93 4.00
N SER A 54 -12.57 4.10 4.48
CA SER A 54 -13.45 5.14 5.01
C SER A 54 -14.47 5.63 3.98
N ASN A 55 -14.05 5.80 2.72
CA ASN A 55 -14.93 6.24 1.64
C ASN A 55 -15.97 5.17 1.27
N ARG A 56 -15.58 3.89 1.28
CA ARG A 56 -16.50 2.76 1.03
C ARG A 56 -17.54 2.63 2.13
N LEU A 57 -17.13 2.71 3.39
CA LEU A 57 -18.05 2.72 4.54
C LEU A 57 -19.08 3.85 4.44
N LYS A 58 -18.65 5.06 4.05
CA LYS A 58 -19.56 6.18 3.80
C LYS A 58 -20.51 5.91 2.63
N LYS A 59 -20.07 5.22 1.58
CA LYS A 59 -20.91 4.90 0.41
C LYS A 59 -21.99 3.87 0.76
N MET A 60 -21.75 2.96 1.71
CA MET A 60 -22.70 1.90 2.08
C MET A 60 -24.10 2.41 2.46
N VAL A 61 -24.20 3.60 3.05
CA VAL A 61 -25.49 4.16 3.48
C VAL A 61 -26.40 4.58 2.33
N ALA A 62 -25.86 4.67 1.10
CA ALA A 62 -26.55 5.24 -0.06
C ALA A 62 -26.77 4.23 -1.21
N VAL A 63 -26.40 2.96 -1.02
CA VAL A 63 -26.45 1.92 -2.08
C VAL A 63 -27.37 0.76 -1.70
N SER A 64 -27.76 -0.02 -2.69
CA SER A 64 -28.64 -1.19 -2.51
C SER A 64 -27.97 -2.31 -1.70
N PRO A 65 -28.74 -3.26 -1.13
CA PRO A 65 -28.17 -4.39 -0.39
C PRO A 65 -27.17 -5.24 -1.19
N SER A 66 -27.37 -5.38 -2.52
CA SER A 66 -26.42 -6.08 -3.39
C SER A 66 -25.09 -5.34 -3.50
N GLU A 67 -25.14 -4.02 -3.73
CA GLU A 67 -23.94 -3.17 -3.78
C GLU A 67 -23.28 -3.06 -2.41
N GLN A 68 -24.04 -3.14 -1.31
CA GLN A 68 -23.47 -3.22 0.04
C GLN A 68 -22.64 -4.49 0.22
N ALA A 69 -23.10 -5.64 -0.28
CA ALA A 69 -22.34 -6.88 -0.21
C ALA A 69 -21.00 -6.77 -0.97
N GLU A 70 -21.01 -6.18 -2.17
CA GLU A 70 -19.79 -5.91 -2.94
C GLU A 70 -18.83 -4.97 -2.17
N LEU A 71 -19.35 -3.90 -1.58
CA LEU A 71 -18.52 -2.97 -0.77
C LEU A 71 -17.94 -3.63 0.47
N ILE A 72 -18.67 -4.57 1.10
CA ILE A 72 -18.17 -5.32 2.26
C ILE A 72 -16.98 -6.19 1.86
N GLU A 73 -17.06 -6.90 0.74
CA GLU A 73 -15.94 -7.69 0.22
C GLU A 73 -14.73 -6.81 -0.10
N GLU A 74 -14.93 -5.69 -0.80
CA GLU A 74 -13.83 -4.73 -1.08
C GLU A 74 -13.20 -4.19 0.21
N ILE A 75 -14.00 -3.90 1.25
CA ILE A 75 -13.48 -3.45 2.55
C ILE A 75 -12.65 -4.57 3.20
N ASN A 76 -13.13 -5.81 3.17
CA ASN A 76 -12.44 -6.97 3.73
C ASN A 76 -11.07 -7.17 3.07
N GLU A 77 -10.99 -7.07 1.74
CA GLU A 77 -9.73 -7.13 0.99
C GLU A 77 -8.75 -6.02 1.42
N LEU A 78 -9.23 -4.80 1.59
CA LEU A 78 -8.41 -3.67 2.04
C LEU A 78 -7.91 -3.86 3.49
N VAL A 79 -8.72 -4.47 4.36
CA VAL A 79 -8.32 -4.83 5.73
C VAL A 79 -7.25 -5.92 5.71
N TRP A 80 -7.44 -6.97 4.92
CA TRP A 80 -6.44 -8.02 4.74
C TRP A 80 -5.13 -7.49 4.19
N HIS A 81 -5.17 -6.54 3.24
CA HIS A 81 -3.99 -5.87 2.74
C HIS A 81 -3.21 -5.17 3.88
N LEU A 82 -3.91 -4.44 4.75
CA LEU A 82 -3.27 -3.80 5.92
C LEU A 82 -2.67 -4.81 6.89
N TYR A 83 -3.40 -5.90 7.18
CA TYR A 83 -2.95 -6.93 8.10
C TYR A 83 -1.68 -7.64 7.60
N THR A 84 -1.66 -8.06 6.34
CA THR A 84 -0.49 -8.70 5.72
C THR A 84 0.73 -7.77 5.76
N ARG A 85 0.54 -6.48 5.48
CA ARG A 85 1.63 -5.48 5.55
C ARG A 85 2.16 -5.29 6.98
N TYR A 86 1.27 -5.31 7.96
CA TYR A 86 1.67 -5.26 9.37
C TYR A 86 2.52 -6.49 9.74
N GLN A 87 2.10 -7.70 9.36
CA GLN A 87 2.86 -8.93 9.63
C GLN A 87 4.26 -8.90 8.97
N GLU A 88 4.35 -8.45 7.72
CA GLU A 88 5.63 -8.31 7.01
C GLU A 88 6.56 -7.31 7.70
N SER A 89 6.02 -6.18 8.15
CA SER A 89 6.79 -5.15 8.85
C SER A 89 7.29 -5.64 10.21
N GLN A 90 6.45 -6.37 10.95
CA GLN A 90 6.83 -6.97 12.22
C GLN A 90 7.98 -7.97 12.04
N LYS A 91 7.90 -8.84 11.01
CA LYS A 91 8.97 -9.78 10.68
C LYS A 91 10.30 -9.08 10.42
N LYS A 92 10.31 -8.01 9.63
CA LYS A 92 11.52 -7.21 9.36
C LYS A 92 12.09 -6.57 10.63
N LEU A 93 11.24 -6.04 11.51
CA LEU A 93 11.69 -5.47 12.78
C LEU A 93 12.33 -6.53 13.68
N ASP A 94 11.79 -7.75 13.69
CA ASP A 94 12.37 -8.85 14.47
C ASP A 94 13.71 -9.33 13.88
N GLU A 95 13.85 -9.37 12.56
CA GLU A 95 15.13 -9.63 11.89
C GLU A 95 16.19 -8.56 12.25
N ILE A 96 15.82 -7.27 12.25
CA ILE A 96 16.71 -6.17 12.67
C ILE A 96 17.12 -6.34 14.15
N ARG A 97 16.18 -6.67 15.04
CA ARG A 97 16.47 -6.91 16.47
C ARG A 97 17.44 -8.06 16.67
N GLN A 98 17.34 -9.13 15.89
CA GLN A 98 18.27 -10.26 15.95
C GLN A 98 19.70 -9.84 15.57
N ILE A 99 19.86 -8.97 14.58
CA ILE A 99 21.17 -8.48 14.14
C ILE A 99 21.77 -7.51 15.17
N ILE A 100 20.97 -6.62 15.76
CA ILE A 100 21.46 -5.61 16.73
C ILE A 100 21.82 -6.23 18.09
N ASN A 101 21.12 -7.28 18.50
CA ASN A 101 21.34 -7.94 19.80
C ASN A 101 22.36 -9.11 19.71
N GLN A 102 23.05 -9.27 18.58
CA GLN A 102 24.25 -10.09 18.44
C GLN A 102 25.49 -9.26 18.82
#